data_AF-T0IWG6-F1
#
_entry.id   AF-T0IWG6-F1
#
_cell.length_a   1.000
_cell.length_b   1.000
_cell.length_c   1.000
_cell.angle_alpha   90.00
_cell.angle_beta   90.00
_cell.angle_gamma   90.00
#
_symmetry.space_group_name_H-M   'P 1'
#
loop_
_entity.id
_entity.type
_entity.pdbx_description
1 polymer ?
#
loop_
_entity_poly.entity_id
_entity_poly.type
_entity_poly.pdbx_seq_one_letter_code
_entity_poly.pdbx_strand_id
1 'polypeptide(L)'
;MGDMSKEPSMEEILSSIKRIIAEEGEVAVHAPRRGKAPAELGVPARQIEPAVEEVLELTDEVTAEEPMAVPRTTRPTQTAETEAGSILSVESEIAARHSLSALSSMLVTPREGEDNTLDGLVRSLLKPMLKEWLDMHLPGLVQEMVAKEIARITAR
;
A
#
# COMPACT_ATOMS: atom_id res chain seq x y z
N MET A 1 -31.13 50.83 -21.44
CA MET A 1 -31.76 49.79 -22.29
C MET A 1 -30.79 49.54 -23.43
N GLY A 2 -29.94 48.50 -23.44
CA GLY A 2 -30.23 47.07 -23.38
C GLY A 2 -29.65 46.47 -24.67
N ASP A 3 -28.41 45.95 -24.62
CA ASP A 3 -28.01 44.53 -24.78
C ASP A 3 -27.65 44.16 -26.25
N MET A 4 -26.65 43.28 -26.44
CA MET A 4 -26.33 42.46 -27.65
C MET A 4 -24.98 42.60 -28.41
N SER A 5 -23.90 43.08 -27.78
CA SER A 5 -22.61 42.39 -28.00
C SER A 5 -22.39 41.46 -26.83
N LYS A 6 -22.99 40.28 -26.89
CA LYS A 6 -22.69 39.19 -25.95
C LYS A 6 -22.23 37.98 -26.74
N GLU A 7 -20.99 38.08 -27.19
CA GLU A 7 -20.15 36.89 -27.13
C GLU A 7 -20.21 36.39 -25.68
N PRO A 8 -20.47 35.09 -25.45
CA PRO A 8 -20.70 34.59 -24.11
C PRO A 8 -19.48 34.86 -23.22
N SER A 9 -19.75 35.31 -21.99
CA SER A 9 -18.70 35.54 -20.98
C SER A 9 -18.01 34.22 -20.63
N MET A 10 -16.71 34.26 -20.28
CA MET A 10 -15.95 33.09 -19.84
C MET A 10 -16.67 32.29 -18.74
N GLU A 11 -17.35 32.99 -17.84
CA GLU A 11 -18.15 32.38 -16.77
C GLU A 11 -19.37 31.60 -17.30
N GLU A 12 -19.98 32.05 -18.40
CA GLU A 12 -21.09 31.36 -19.06
C GLU A 12 -20.60 30.10 -19.77
N ILE A 13 -19.42 30.16 -20.40
CA ILE A 13 -18.76 28.99 -21.01
C ILE A 13 -18.46 27.93 -19.92
N LEU A 14 -17.87 28.36 -18.80
CA LEU A 14 -17.57 27.46 -17.68
C LEU A 14 -18.82 26.92 -17.00
N SER A 15 -19.88 27.73 -16.89
CA SER A 15 -21.18 27.30 -16.37
C SER A 15 -21.85 26.27 -17.28
N SER A 16 -21.70 26.41 -18.60
CA SER A 16 -22.19 25.45 -19.59
C SER A 16 -21.45 24.11 -19.49
N ILE A 17 -20.12 24.13 -19.40
CA ILE A 17 -19.32 22.91 -19.20
C ILE A 17 -19.68 22.22 -17.88
N LYS A 18 -19.83 22.99 -16.80
CA LYS A 18 -20.23 22.46 -15.48
C LYS A 18 -21.62 21.82 -15.51
N ARG A 19 -22.58 22.40 -16.26
CA ARG A 19 -23.93 21.84 -16.42
C ARG A 19 -23.89 20.52 -17.20
N ILE A 20 -23.12 20.45 -18.29
CA ILE A 20 -22.99 19.23 -19.11
C ILE A 20 -22.40 18.08 -18.27
N ILE A 21 -21.33 18.33 -17.50
CA ILE A 21 -20.71 17.29 -16.66
C ILE A 21 -21.66 16.83 -15.53
N ALA A 22 -22.46 17.74 -14.97
CA ALA A 22 -23.45 17.40 -13.95
C ALA A 22 -24.65 16.63 -14.50
N GLU A 23 -25.08 16.93 -15.73
CA GLU A 23 -26.23 16.31 -16.40
C GLU A 23 -25.85 14.96 -17.05
N GLU A 24 -24.61 14.82 -17.52
CA GLU A 24 -24.09 13.61 -18.18
C GLU A 24 -23.39 12.64 -17.21
N GLY A 25 -23.11 13.08 -15.97
CA GLY A 25 -22.54 12.25 -14.90
C GLY A 25 -23.49 11.21 -14.28
N GLU A 26 -24.79 11.20 -14.65
CA GLU A 26 -25.80 10.29 -14.08
C GLU A 26 -26.19 9.08 -14.97
N VAL A 27 -25.33 8.64 -15.91
CA VAL A 27 -25.50 7.31 -16.55
C VAL A 27 -24.64 6.23 -15.86
N ALA A 28 -23.86 6.60 -14.84
CA ALA A 28 -23.11 5.66 -14.02
C ALA A 28 -23.80 5.39 -12.66
N VAL A 29 -25.06 4.93 -12.65
CA VAL A 29 -25.66 4.34 -11.43
C VAL A 29 -26.58 3.17 -11.80
N HIS A 30 -25.98 2.03 -12.16
CA HIS A 30 -26.71 0.77 -12.25
C HIS A 30 -26.90 0.19 -10.84
N ALA A 31 -27.96 0.62 -10.16
CA ALA A 31 -28.37 0.05 -8.87
C ALA A 31 -29.11 -1.30 -9.06
N PRO A 32 -28.77 -2.36 -8.30
CA PRO A 32 -29.41 -3.66 -8.44
C PRO A 32 -30.78 -3.66 -7.76
N ARG A 33 -31.81 -4.13 -8.46
CA ARG A 33 -33.12 -4.43 -7.89
C ARG A 33 -33.49 -5.90 -8.09
N ARG A 34 -33.37 -6.69 -7.02
CA ARG A 34 -34.30 -7.81 -6.79
C ARG A 34 -34.34 -8.17 -5.30
N GLY A 35 -35.40 -7.75 -4.64
CA GLY A 35 -35.78 -8.27 -3.33
C GLY A 35 -36.75 -9.44 -3.46
N LYS A 36 -36.48 -10.54 -2.75
CA LYS A 36 -37.46 -11.33 -1.99
C LYS A 36 -36.73 -12.38 -1.13
N ALA A 37 -36.89 -12.29 0.19
CA ALA A 37 -36.51 -13.29 1.20
C ALA A 37 -37.72 -14.22 1.48
N PRO A 38 -37.68 -15.20 2.42
CA PRO A 38 -36.58 -16.05 2.91
C PRO A 38 -36.94 -17.56 2.84
N ALA A 39 -35.97 -18.46 2.63
CA ALA A 39 -36.19 -19.89 2.87
C ALA A 39 -34.88 -20.64 3.16
N GLU A 40 -34.79 -21.14 4.39
CA GLU A 40 -34.26 -22.46 4.76
C GLU A 40 -32.74 -22.71 4.83
N LEU A 41 -32.28 -22.79 6.09
CA LEU A 41 -31.31 -23.72 6.67
C LEU A 41 -30.58 -24.66 5.70
N GLY A 42 -29.30 -24.39 5.54
CA GLY A 42 -28.31 -25.32 5.01
C GLY A 42 -27.05 -24.52 4.71
N VAL A 43 -26.00 -24.68 5.51
CA VAL A 43 -24.68 -24.14 5.20
C VAL A 43 -23.94 -25.23 4.41
N PRO A 44 -23.98 -25.28 3.06
CA PRO A 44 -22.89 -25.93 2.37
C PRO A 44 -21.68 -24.99 2.48
N ALA A 45 -20.55 -25.55 2.92
CA ALA A 45 -19.28 -24.84 3.03
C ALA A 45 -19.04 -24.01 1.77
N ARG A 46 -19.10 -22.67 1.93
CA ARG A 46 -18.76 -21.75 0.87
C ARG A 46 -17.25 -21.87 0.66
N GLN A 47 -16.87 -22.59 -0.38
CA GLN A 47 -15.54 -22.53 -0.95
C GLN A 47 -15.26 -21.06 -1.21
N ILE A 48 -14.28 -20.50 -0.49
CA ILE A 48 -13.74 -19.19 -0.78
C ILE A 48 -12.88 -19.40 -2.02
N GLU A 49 -13.49 -19.29 -3.20
CA GLU A 49 -12.72 -18.98 -4.40
C GLU A 49 -12.18 -17.57 -4.19
N PRO A 50 -10.85 -17.39 -4.09
CA PRO A 50 -10.33 -16.05 -3.92
C PRO A 50 -10.54 -15.32 -5.25
N ALA A 51 -11.20 -14.16 -5.20
CA ALA A 51 -11.17 -13.18 -6.27
C ALA A 51 -9.72 -12.66 -6.38
N VAL A 52 -8.83 -13.45 -6.98
CA VAL A 52 -7.39 -13.17 -7.11
C VAL A 52 -7.06 -12.16 -8.19
N GLU A 53 -8.04 -11.64 -8.92
CA GLU A 53 -7.77 -10.72 -10.04
C GLU A 53 -7.74 -9.23 -9.64
N GLU A 54 -8.08 -8.87 -8.39
CA GLU A 54 -8.15 -7.46 -7.98
C GLU A 54 -7.12 -7.04 -6.91
N VAL A 55 -6.24 -7.95 -6.48
CA VAL A 55 -5.13 -7.62 -5.56
C VAL A 55 -3.83 -7.54 -6.36
N LEU A 56 -3.46 -6.33 -6.76
CA LEU A 56 -2.15 -6.04 -7.36
C LEU A 56 -1.10 -5.96 -6.24
N GLU A 57 -0.36 -7.06 -6.01
CA GLU A 57 0.79 -7.09 -5.11
C GLU A 57 2.01 -6.45 -5.80
N LEU A 58 2.26 -5.16 -5.54
CA LEU A 58 3.43 -4.41 -6.03
C LEU A 58 4.68 -4.72 -5.20
N THR A 59 5.09 -5.99 -5.16
CA THR A 59 6.33 -6.42 -4.50
C THR A 59 7.54 -6.50 -5.43
N ASP A 60 7.32 -6.40 -6.75
CA ASP A 60 8.42 -6.24 -7.70
C ASP A 60 8.92 -4.78 -7.67
N GLU A 61 10.20 -4.60 -7.37
CA GLU A 61 10.87 -3.32 -7.60
C GLU A 61 10.85 -3.04 -9.10
N VAL A 62 10.08 -2.02 -9.51
CA VAL A 62 10.16 -1.47 -10.85
C VAL A 62 11.60 -0.98 -11.03
N THR A 63 12.42 -1.77 -11.75
CA THR A 63 13.71 -1.30 -12.26
C THR A 63 13.40 -0.01 -13.01
N ALA A 64 13.97 1.11 -12.53
CA ALA A 64 13.75 2.42 -13.11
C ALA A 64 13.88 2.30 -14.63
N GLU A 65 12.77 2.50 -15.35
CA GLU A 65 12.81 2.60 -16.80
C GLU A 65 13.91 3.60 -17.16
N GLU A 66 14.79 3.22 -18.09
CA GLU A 66 15.68 4.19 -18.70
C GLU A 66 14.83 5.40 -19.09
N PRO A 67 15.22 6.62 -18.69
CA PRO A 67 14.38 7.79 -18.88
C PRO A 67 14.02 7.87 -20.36
N MET A 68 12.74 7.62 -20.68
CA MET A 68 12.23 7.80 -22.02
C MET A 68 12.67 9.18 -22.48
N ALA A 69 13.41 9.22 -23.59
CA ALA A 69 13.89 10.46 -24.17
C ALA A 69 12.66 11.32 -24.52
N VAL A 70 12.31 12.25 -23.63
CA VAL A 70 11.33 13.28 -23.91
C VAL A 70 11.74 13.98 -25.20
N PRO A 71 10.83 14.17 -26.18
CA PRO A 71 11.13 14.95 -27.36
C PRO A 71 11.66 16.31 -26.90
N ARG A 72 12.94 16.59 -27.18
CA ARG A 72 13.52 17.89 -26.89
C ARG A 72 12.80 18.89 -27.78
N THR A 73 11.79 19.56 -27.24
CA THR A 73 11.26 20.77 -27.84
C THR A 73 12.43 21.71 -27.98
N THR A 74 12.84 22.01 -29.22
CA THR A 74 13.93 22.95 -29.53
C THR A 74 13.49 24.35 -29.11
N ARG A 75 13.64 24.64 -27.81
CA ARG A 75 13.60 26.00 -27.29
C ARG A 75 14.93 26.64 -27.70
N PRO A 76 14.94 27.89 -28.20
CA PRO A 76 16.18 28.54 -28.61
C PRO A 76 17.15 28.53 -27.44
N THR A 77 18.35 28.01 -27.71
CA THR A 77 19.48 27.96 -26.79
C THR A 77 19.91 29.39 -26.50
N GLN A 78 19.30 30.00 -25.49
CA GLN A 78 20.01 31.02 -24.72
C GLN A 78 21.13 30.24 -24.04
N THR A 79 22.37 30.51 -24.45
CA THR A 79 23.57 30.18 -23.69
C THR A 79 23.40 30.79 -22.30
N ALA A 80 22.76 30.02 -21.41
CA ALA A 80 22.89 30.21 -19.99
C ALA A 80 24.32 29.78 -19.70
N GLU A 81 25.19 30.78 -19.65
CA GLU A 81 26.48 30.68 -19.00
C GLU A 81 26.26 29.92 -17.70
N THR A 82 26.94 28.79 -17.56
CA THR A 82 26.91 27.97 -16.35
C THR A 82 27.61 28.74 -15.23
N GLU A 83 27.01 29.83 -14.75
CA GLU A 83 27.07 30.10 -13.33
C GLU A 83 26.18 29.03 -12.71
N ALA A 84 26.80 27.91 -12.35
CA ALA A 84 26.24 26.91 -11.45
C ALA A 84 26.07 27.52 -10.05
N GLY A 85 25.37 28.64 -9.96
CA GLY A 85 24.87 29.21 -8.73
C GLY A 85 23.73 28.33 -8.25
N SER A 86 23.82 27.88 -7.00
CA SER A 86 22.73 27.16 -6.35
C SER A 86 21.43 27.93 -6.54
N ILE A 87 20.49 27.35 -7.28
CA ILE A 87 19.12 27.87 -7.45
C ILE A 87 18.35 27.76 -6.12
N LEU A 88 18.87 26.95 -5.20
CA LEU A 88 18.33 26.79 -3.87
C LEU A 88 18.95 27.85 -2.94
N SER A 89 18.07 28.51 -2.18
CA SER A 89 18.50 29.22 -0.99
C SER A 89 19.10 28.23 0.01
N VAL A 90 20.15 28.65 0.71
CA VAL A 90 20.78 27.89 1.80
C VAL A 90 19.74 27.47 2.85
N GLU A 91 18.76 28.33 3.13
CA GLU A 91 17.66 28.02 4.06
C GLU A 91 16.79 26.85 3.56
N SER A 92 16.43 26.86 2.27
CA SER A 92 15.63 25.80 1.66
C SER A 92 16.39 24.47 1.64
N GLU A 93 17.70 24.53 1.44
CA GLU A 93 18.58 23.36 1.46
C GLU A 93 18.66 22.74 2.87
N ILE A 94 18.79 23.57 3.91
CA ILE A 94 18.82 23.12 5.31
C ILE A 94 17.45 22.54 5.71
N ALA A 95 16.35 23.20 5.36
CA ALA A 95 15.00 22.73 5.68
C ALA A 95 14.68 21.37 5.02
N ALA A 96 15.08 21.19 3.75
CA ALA A 96 14.93 19.92 3.04
C ALA A 96 15.77 18.81 3.66
N ARG A 97 17.03 19.07 4.02
CA ARG A 97 17.87 18.09 4.72
C ARG A 97 17.34 17.73 6.09
N HIS A 98 16.82 18.70 6.84
CA HIS A 98 16.27 18.46 8.16
C HIS A 98 15.01 17.59 8.10
N SER A 99 14.10 17.86 7.17
CA SER A 99 12.89 17.04 6.98
C SER A 99 13.22 15.62 6.52
N LEU A 100 14.14 15.45 5.57
CA LEU A 100 14.62 14.12 5.16
C LEU A 100 15.33 13.37 6.30
N SER A 101 16.13 14.06 7.11
CA SER A 101 16.78 13.48 8.29
C SER A 101 15.75 13.03 9.34
N ALA A 102 14.71 13.84 9.58
CA ALA A 102 13.61 13.49 10.48
C ALA A 102 12.79 12.30 9.97
N LEU A 103 12.57 12.19 8.66
CA LEU A 103 11.92 11.03 8.06
C LEU A 103 12.82 9.78 8.11
N SER A 104 14.13 9.95 7.90
CA SER A 104 15.10 8.86 7.97
C SER A 104 15.27 8.33 9.39
N SER A 105 15.15 9.16 10.42
CA SER A 105 15.20 8.72 11.81
C SER A 105 13.91 8.02 12.27
N MET A 106 12.78 8.32 11.61
CA MET A 106 11.55 7.54 11.76
C MET A 106 11.61 6.18 11.06
N LEU A 107 12.49 6.03 10.08
CA LEU A 107 12.78 4.73 9.48
C LEU A 107 13.57 3.90 10.50
N VAL A 108 12.85 3.10 11.27
CA VAL A 108 13.42 2.13 12.22
C VAL A 108 14.30 1.17 11.43
N THR A 109 15.61 1.45 11.43
CA THR A 109 16.60 0.51 10.92
C THR A 109 16.73 -0.59 11.97
N PRO A 110 16.50 -1.86 11.62
CA PRO A 110 16.64 -2.96 12.56
C PRO A 110 18.12 -3.11 12.91
N ARG A 111 18.57 -2.42 13.95
CA ARG A 111 19.81 -2.77 14.62
C ARG A 111 19.49 -4.04 15.42
N GLU A 112 20.22 -5.11 15.13
CA GLU A 112 19.98 -6.42 15.72
C GLU A 112 19.83 -6.32 17.24
N GLY A 113 18.65 -6.68 17.75
CA GLY A 113 18.36 -6.73 19.18
C GLY A 113 17.49 -5.61 19.76
N GLU A 114 16.98 -4.66 18.98
CA GLU A 114 16.04 -3.66 19.50
C GLU A 114 14.56 -4.08 19.37
N ASP A 115 13.86 -4.09 20.50
CA ASP A 115 12.44 -4.43 20.67
C ASP A 115 11.47 -3.40 20.03
N ASN A 116 11.99 -2.31 19.47
CA ASN A 116 11.21 -1.25 18.82
C ASN A 116 10.78 -1.62 17.39
N THR A 117 11.13 -2.81 16.92
CA THR A 117 10.63 -3.37 15.66
C THR A 117 9.35 -4.16 15.89
N LEU A 118 8.51 -4.24 14.85
CA LEU A 118 7.31 -5.09 14.90
C LEU A 118 7.66 -6.56 15.18
N ASP A 119 8.77 -7.08 14.63
CA ASP A 119 9.25 -8.44 14.92
C ASP A 119 9.60 -8.60 16.41
N GLY A 120 10.27 -7.61 17.00
CA GLY A 120 10.57 -7.59 18.44
C GLY A 120 9.32 -7.65 19.30
N LEU A 121 8.29 -6.85 18.97
CA LEU A 121 7.01 -6.86 19.67
C LEU A 121 6.26 -8.19 19.50
N VAL A 122 6.18 -8.72 18.27
CA VAL A 122 5.51 -10.00 17.99
C VAL A 122 6.24 -11.15 18.70
N ARG A 123 7.57 -11.15 18.70
CA ARG A 123 8.37 -12.14 19.43
C ARG A 123 8.17 -12.05 20.94
N SER A 124 8.15 -10.83 21.49
CA SER A 124 7.84 -10.56 22.90
C SER A 124 6.49 -11.17 23.31
N LEU A 125 5.48 -11.04 22.45
CA LEU A 125 4.14 -11.58 22.69
C LEU A 125 4.05 -13.09 22.48
N LEU A 126 4.69 -13.64 21.45
CA LEU A 126 4.62 -15.07 21.12
C LEU A 126 5.47 -15.95 22.05
N LYS A 127 6.59 -15.43 22.55
CA LYS A 127 7.53 -16.20 23.39
C LYS A 127 6.88 -16.79 24.66
N PRO A 128 6.07 -16.07 25.46
CA PRO A 128 5.40 -16.67 26.61
C PRO A 128 4.35 -17.71 26.20
N MET A 129 3.58 -17.48 25.14
CA MET A 129 2.55 -18.42 24.68
C MET A 129 3.16 -19.74 24.19
N LEU A 130 4.24 -19.66 23.40
CA LEU A 130 4.96 -20.84 22.94
C LEU A 130 5.63 -21.59 24.09
N LYS A 131 6.16 -20.86 25.08
CA LYS A 131 6.75 -21.48 26.27
C LYS A 131 5.70 -22.27 27.05
N GLU A 132 4.56 -21.67 27.36
CA GLU A 132 3.48 -22.33 28.10
C GLU A 132 2.97 -23.57 27.36
N TRP A 133 2.77 -23.45 26.05
CA TRP A 133 2.38 -24.58 25.21
C TRP A 133 3.42 -25.70 25.21
N LEU A 134 4.71 -25.37 25.06
CA LEU A 134 5.78 -26.36 25.11
C LEU A 134 5.86 -27.02 26.49
N ASP A 135 5.77 -26.25 27.58
CA ASP A 135 5.82 -26.79 28.94
C ASP A 135 4.66 -27.79 29.19
N MET A 136 3.49 -27.55 28.58
CA MET A 136 2.33 -28.45 28.68
C MET A 136 2.42 -29.70 27.78
N HIS A 137 2.89 -29.57 26.53
CA HIS A 137 2.76 -30.62 25.52
C HIS A 137 4.05 -31.41 25.27
N LEU A 138 5.22 -30.83 25.54
CA LEU A 138 6.52 -31.45 25.29
C LEU A 138 6.76 -32.72 26.13
N PRO A 139 6.35 -32.82 27.40
CA PRO A 139 6.53 -34.06 28.18
C PRO A 139 5.86 -35.28 27.54
N GLY A 140 4.63 -35.13 27.03
CA GLY A 140 3.90 -36.23 26.38
C GLY A 140 4.57 -36.70 25.10
N LEU A 141 4.97 -35.76 24.24
CA LEU A 141 5.68 -36.06 22.99
C LEU A 141 7.01 -36.80 23.23
N VAL A 142 7.76 -36.37 24.24
CA VAL A 142 9.04 -37.02 24.60
C VAL A 142 8.78 -38.43 25.12
N GLN A 143 7.77 -38.65 25.97
CA GLN A 143 7.44 -39.98 26.47
C GLN A 143 7.08 -40.95 25.35
N GLU A 144 6.28 -40.52 24.36
CA GLU A 144 5.95 -41.35 23.21
C GLU A 144 7.17 -41.71 22.36
N MET A 145 8.06 -40.74 22.10
CA MET A 145 9.30 -40.96 21.36
C MET A 145 10.25 -41.91 22.11
N VAL A 146 10.42 -41.70 23.41
CA VAL A 146 11.29 -42.55 24.25
C VAL A 146 10.72 -43.96 24.37
N ALA A 147 9.41 -44.13 24.53
CA ALA A 147 8.77 -45.44 24.56
C ALA A 147 8.99 -46.20 23.24
N LYS A 148 8.83 -45.52 22.08
CA LYS A 148 9.15 -46.08 20.75
C LYS A 148 10.61 -46.48 20.64
N GLU A 149 11.52 -45.65 21.15
CA GLU A 149 12.97 -45.89 21.08
C GLU A 149 13.41 -47.05 21.98
N ILE A 150 12.86 -47.17 23.19
CA ILE A 150 13.10 -48.31 24.08
C ILE A 150 12.57 -49.59 23.43
N ALA A 151 11.34 -49.58 22.91
CA ALA A 151 10.76 -50.74 22.23
C ALA A 151 11.61 -51.22 21.04
N ARG A 152 12.21 -50.28 20.30
CA ARG A 152 13.13 -50.57 19.19
C ARG A 152 14.43 -51.23 19.67
N ILE A 153 14.99 -50.78 20.79
CA ILE A 153 16.23 -51.33 21.35
C ILE A 153 15.99 -52.69 21.99
N THR A 154 14.88 -52.88 22.69
CA THR A 154 14.55 -54.16 23.37
C THR A 154 14.08 -55.25 22.42
N ALA A 155 13.62 -54.89 21.22
CA ALA A 155 13.28 -55.85 20.16
C ALA A 155 14.50 -56.37 19.38
N ARG A 156 15.71 -55.91 19.70
CA ARG A 156 16.98 -56.37 19.14
C ARG A 156 17.69 -57.29 20.14
#